data_AF-A0A383D1H4-F1
#
_entry.id   AF-A0A383D1H4-F1
#
_cell.length_a   1.000
_cell.length_b   1.000
_cell.length_c   1.000
_cell.angle_alpha   90.00
_cell.angle_beta   90.00
_cell.angle_gamma   90.00
#
_symmetry.space_group_name_H-M   'P 1'
#
loop_
_entity.id
_entity.type
_entity.pdbx_description
1 polymer ?
#
loop_
_entity_poly.entity_id
_entity_poly.type
_entity_poly.pdbx_seq_one_letter_code
_entity_poly.pdbx_strand_id
1 'polypeptide(L)'
;MEDYIRRTHCRYCESGKLVSILDLGKHPPSDSFIYSDETQTENKYPLELFLCENCFLLQLMDVISPTLLFGEEFLYQSSTSTALRNHYTHLTEMLTRRFEISSGDTVVDIGCNDGIILNTFKT
;
A
#
# COMPACT_ATOMS: atom_id res chain seq x y z
N MET A 1 20.19 -11.28 -3.13
CA MET A 1 18.76 -11.63 -3.29
C MET A 1 18.20 -10.58 -4.23
N GLU A 2 17.36 -10.92 -5.20
CA GLU A 2 16.74 -9.88 -6.01
C GLU A 2 15.78 -9.08 -5.12
N ASP A 3 15.90 -7.75 -5.11
CA ASP A 3 15.10 -6.85 -4.27
C ASP A 3 13.66 -6.69 -4.80
N TYR A 4 13.30 -7.41 -5.86
CA TYR A 4 11.97 -7.54 -6.41
C TYR A 4 11.82 -8.85 -7.18
N ILE A 5 10.57 -9.29 -7.41
CA ILE A 5 10.24 -10.43 -8.26
C ILE A 5 9.26 -10.02 -9.36
N ARG A 6 9.40 -10.58 -10.57
CA ARG A 6 8.37 -10.41 -11.61
C ARG A 6 7.39 -11.58 -11.61
N ARG A 7 6.11 -11.28 -11.39
CA ARG A 7 5.02 -12.24 -11.54
C ARG A 7 4.73 -12.50 -13.01
N THR A 8 4.19 -13.68 -13.30
CA THR A 8 3.74 -14.09 -14.63
C THR A 8 2.23 -14.35 -14.71
N HIS A 9 1.54 -14.31 -13.58
CA HIS A 9 0.11 -14.60 -13.45
C HIS A 9 -0.57 -13.54 -12.58
N CYS A 10 -1.87 -13.31 -12.85
CA CYS A 10 -2.71 -12.38 -12.11
C CYS A 10 -2.73 -12.71 -10.62
N ARG A 11 -2.48 -11.72 -9.76
CA ARG A 11 -2.42 -11.88 -8.29
C ARG A 11 -3.70 -12.41 -7.66
N TYR A 12 -4.86 -12.18 -8.28
CA TYR A 12 -6.14 -12.55 -7.72
C TYR A 12 -6.67 -13.89 -8.24
N CYS A 13 -6.71 -14.08 -9.56
CA CYS A 13 -7.31 -15.29 -10.17
C CYS A 13 -6.30 -16.24 -10.81
N GLU A 14 -5.00 -15.95 -10.73
CA GLU A 14 -3.90 -16.75 -11.30
C GLU A 14 -4.00 -17.02 -12.81
N SER A 15 -4.85 -16.28 -13.53
CA SER A 15 -4.88 -16.31 -14.99
C SER A 15 -3.60 -15.69 -15.58
N GLY A 16 -3.05 -16.32 -16.63
CA GLY A 16 -1.96 -15.78 -17.45
C GLY A 16 -2.44 -14.82 -18.55
N LYS A 17 -3.75 -14.58 -18.70
CA LYS A 17 -4.31 -13.63 -19.68
C LYS A 17 -4.17 -12.20 -19.17
N LEU A 18 -3.01 -11.61 -19.45
CA LEU A 18 -2.60 -10.28 -19.00
C LEU A 18 -2.24 -9.42 -20.20
N VAL A 19 -2.77 -8.20 -20.24
CA VAL A 19 -2.52 -7.22 -21.30
C VAL A 19 -1.84 -6.01 -20.69
N SER A 20 -0.70 -5.60 -21.27
CA SER A 20 -0.03 -4.35 -20.88
C SER A 20 -0.88 -3.15 -21.32
N ILE A 21 -1.14 -2.23 -20.39
CA ILE A 21 -2.00 -1.05 -20.59
C ILE A 21 -1.17 0.24 -20.61
N LEU A 22 -0.14 0.32 -19.76
CA LEU A 22 0.69 1.51 -19.63
C LEU A 22 2.08 1.11 -19.10
N ASP A 23 3.12 1.46 -19.86
CA ASP A 23 4.51 1.35 -19.44
C ASP A 23 5.07 2.75 -19.14
N LEU A 24 5.48 2.98 -17.89
CA LEU A 24 6.10 4.23 -17.45
C LEU A 24 7.63 4.11 -17.38
N GLY A 25 8.21 2.97 -17.74
CA GLY A 25 9.64 2.70 -17.62
C GLY A 25 10.08 2.45 -16.18
N LYS A 26 11.34 2.75 -15.86
CA LYS A 26 11.93 2.44 -14.55
C LYS A 26 11.89 3.63 -13.59
N HIS A 27 11.34 3.40 -12.40
CA HIS A 27 11.18 4.41 -11.34
C HIS A 27 11.79 3.95 -10.01
N PRO A 28 12.33 4.87 -9.19
CA PRO A 28 12.68 4.56 -7.81
C PRO A 28 11.41 4.39 -6.94
N PRO A 29 11.53 3.77 -5.75
CA PRO A 29 10.44 3.77 -4.78
C PRO A 29 10.03 5.20 -4.39
N SER A 30 8.73 5.49 -4.34
CA SER A 30 8.21 6.85 -4.20
C SER A 30 8.52 7.51 -2.85
N ASP A 31 8.62 6.72 -1.78
CA ASP A 31 8.85 7.20 -0.40
C ASP A 31 10.29 6.95 0.08
N SER A 32 11.24 6.72 -0.84
CA SER A 32 12.66 6.50 -0.52
C SER A 32 13.46 7.79 -0.74
N PHE A 33 13.50 8.65 0.28
CA PHE A 33 14.30 9.87 0.24
C PHE A 33 15.78 9.54 0.45
N ILE A 34 16.62 9.95 -0.49
CA ILE A 34 18.07 9.70 -0.47
C ILE A 34 18.87 10.99 -0.32
N TYR A 35 20.13 10.87 0.09
CA TYR A 35 21.06 12.00 0.09
C TYR A 35 21.53 12.34 -1.33
N SER A 36 21.98 13.58 -1.53
CA SER A 36 22.35 14.09 -2.85
C SER A 36 23.48 13.30 -3.53
N ASP A 37 24.40 12.74 -2.75
CA ASP A 37 25.54 11.93 -3.18
C ASP A 37 25.17 10.49 -3.55
N GLU A 38 23.96 10.03 -3.22
CA GLU A 38 23.46 8.67 -3.49
C GLU A 38 22.66 8.57 -4.80
N THR A 39 22.38 9.71 -5.45
CA THR A 39 21.53 9.80 -6.66
C THR A 39 22.01 8.94 -7.83
N GLN A 40 23.31 8.70 -7.95
CA GLN A 40 23.88 7.88 -9.03
C GLN A 40 23.68 6.37 -8.82
N THR A 41 23.43 5.96 -7.57
CA THR A 41 23.27 4.56 -7.16
C THR A 41 21.82 4.22 -6.80
N GLU A 42 20.89 5.13 -7.03
CA GLU A 42 19.48 4.93 -6.74
C GLU A 42 18.91 3.76 -7.57
N ASN A 43 18.36 2.77 -6.87
CA ASN A 43 17.71 1.62 -7.49
C ASN A 43 16.41 2.02 -8.18
N LYS A 44 16.19 1.51 -9.40
CA LYS A 44 14.97 1.75 -10.18
C LYS A 44 14.37 0.45 -10.67
N TYR A 45 13.05 0.37 -10.58
CA TYR A 45 12.26 -0.83 -10.87
C TYR A 45 11.26 -0.56 -11.98
N PRO A 46 10.91 -1.55 -12.82
CA PRO A 46 9.89 -1.37 -13.84
C PRO A 46 8.53 -0.98 -13.24
N LEU A 47 7.89 0.02 -13.83
CA LEU A 47 6.56 0.49 -13.47
C LEU A 47 5.65 0.34 -14.69
N GLU A 48 5.08 -0.87 -14.83
CA GLU A 48 4.23 -1.24 -15.96
C GLU A 48 2.91 -1.85 -15.44
N LEU A 49 1.79 -1.33 -15.93
CA LEU A 49 0.43 -1.74 -15.56
C LEU A 49 -0.10 -2.79 -16.53
N PHE A 50 -0.62 -3.88 -15.96
CA PHE A 50 -1.28 -4.96 -16.68
C PHE A 50 -2.73 -5.13 -16.24
N LEU A 51 -3.63 -5.31 -17.20
CA LEU A 51 -5.01 -5.69 -16.95
C LEU A 51 -5.17 -7.19 -17.15
N CYS A 52 -5.75 -7.88 -16.17
CA CYS A 52 -6.16 -9.26 -16.33
C CYS A 52 -7.47 -9.35 -17.12
N GLU A 53 -7.48 -10.04 -18.26
CA GLU A 53 -8.69 -10.18 -19.10
C GLU A 53 -9.74 -11.11 -18.50
N ASN A 54 -9.41 -11.87 -17.46
CA ASN A 54 -10.33 -12.81 -16.82
C ASN A 54 -11.12 -12.16 -15.67
N CYS A 55 -10.43 -11.47 -14.76
CA CYS A 55 -11.06 -10.87 -13.57
C CYS A 55 -11.01 -9.34 -13.55
N PHE A 56 -10.47 -8.71 -14.60
CA PHE A 56 -10.35 -7.25 -14.74
C PHE A 56 -9.51 -6.54 -13.67
N LEU A 57 -8.68 -7.28 -12.92
CA LEU A 57 -7.71 -6.67 -12.01
C LEU A 57 -6.61 -5.96 -12.79
N LEU A 58 -6.50 -4.64 -12.61
CA LEU A 58 -5.37 -3.82 -13.01
C LEU A 58 -4.27 -3.91 -11.94
N GLN A 59 -3.04 -4.25 -12.32
CA GLN A 59 -1.96 -4.54 -11.37
C GLN A 59 -0.57 -4.27 -11.95
N LEU A 60 0.40 -4.12 -11.05
CA LEU A 60 1.84 -4.21 -11.38
C LEU A 60 2.29 -5.66 -11.33
N MET A 61 3.18 -6.05 -12.25
CA MET A 61 3.74 -7.40 -12.30
C MET A 61 5.06 -7.54 -11.53
N ASP A 62 5.84 -6.46 -11.45
CA ASP A 62 7.06 -6.36 -10.66
C ASP A 62 6.71 -6.02 -9.21
N VAL A 63 7.15 -6.88 -8.28
CA VAL A 63 6.82 -6.81 -6.85
C VAL A 63 8.09 -6.58 -6.07
N ILE A 64 8.30 -5.32 -5.68
CA ILE A 64 9.44 -4.91 -4.85
C ILE A 64 9.28 -5.51 -3.44
N SER A 65 10.41 -5.86 -2.81
CA SER A 65 10.44 -6.40 -1.46
C SER A 65 9.67 -5.51 -0.48
N PRO A 66 8.71 -6.06 0.30
CA PRO A 66 8.01 -5.29 1.34
C PRO A 66 8.95 -4.72 2.38
N THR A 67 10.08 -5.38 2.69
CA THR A 67 11.06 -4.86 3.66
C THR A 67 11.78 -3.62 3.16
N LEU A 68 11.89 -3.45 1.84
CA LEU A 68 12.48 -2.27 1.21
C LEU A 68 11.48 -1.11 1.21
N LEU A 69 10.20 -1.39 0.94
CA LEU A 69 9.16 -0.35 0.87
C LEU A 69 8.63 0.09 2.25
N PHE A 70 8.53 -0.84 3.19
CA PHE A 70 7.87 -0.66 4.49
C PHE A 70 8.79 -1.02 5.67
N GLY A 71 10.11 -0.89 5.46
CA GLY A 71 11.13 -1.13 6.48
C GLY A 71 11.20 -0.05 7.56
N GLU A 72 12.32 -0.02 8.28
CA GLU A 72 12.54 0.94 9.39
C GLU A 72 12.52 2.40 8.93
N GLU A 73 12.79 2.65 7.65
CA GLU A 73 12.84 3.99 7.05
C GLU A 73 11.49 4.45 6.47
N PHE A 74 10.37 3.75 6.75
CA PHE A 74 9.05 4.18 6.28
C PHE A 74 8.62 5.50 6.95
N LEU A 75 8.57 6.59 6.17
CA LEU A 75 8.39 7.94 6.70
C LEU A 75 6.94 8.45 6.73
N TYR A 76 6.01 7.78 6.05
CA TYR A 76 4.66 8.31 5.90
C TYR A 76 3.84 8.19 7.19
N GLN A 77 3.38 9.33 7.72
CA GLN A 77 2.58 9.40 8.92
C GLN A 77 1.18 9.99 8.63
N SER A 78 0.15 9.15 8.72
CA SER A 78 -1.23 9.47 8.36
C SER A 78 -1.84 10.56 9.24
N SER A 79 -1.53 10.57 10.54
CA SER A 79 -2.02 11.57 11.48
C SER A 79 -1.50 12.97 11.25
N THR A 80 -0.57 13.20 10.32
CA THR A 80 -0.18 14.56 9.93
C THR A 80 -1.28 15.28 9.15
N SER A 81 -2.13 14.55 8.41
CA SER A 81 -3.21 15.11 7.61
C SER A 81 -4.48 15.36 8.43
N THR A 82 -4.90 16.62 8.52
CA THR A 82 -6.19 16.99 9.14
C THR A 82 -7.38 16.34 8.44
N ALA A 83 -7.33 16.23 7.10
CA ALA A 83 -8.40 15.61 6.34
C ALA A 83 -8.54 14.11 6.69
N LEU A 84 -7.42 13.39 6.84
CA LEU A 84 -7.44 11.98 7.23
C LEU A 84 -7.91 11.79 8.67
N ARG A 85 -7.48 12.64 9.61
CA ARG A 85 -7.99 12.60 11.01
C ARG A 85 -9.51 12.73 11.06
N ASN A 86 -10.06 13.70 10.33
CA ASN A 86 -11.51 13.91 10.25
C ASN A 86 -12.22 12.74 9.56
N HIS A 87 -11.65 12.24 8.45
CA HIS A 87 -12.20 11.10 7.72
C HIS A 87 -12.29 9.85 8.60
N TYR A 88 -11.20 9.48 9.28
CA TYR A 88 -11.17 8.27 10.09
C TYR A 88 -12.03 8.37 11.35
N THR A 89 -12.15 9.55 11.96
CA THR A 89 -13.10 9.77 13.05
C THR A 89 -14.53 9.50 12.59
N HIS A 90 -14.91 10.03 11.42
CA HIS A 90 -16.25 9.80 10.86
C HIS A 90 -16.46 8.33 10.45
N LEU A 91 -15.44 7.70 9.87
CA LEU A 91 -15.47 6.29 9.48
C LEU A 91 -15.74 5.41 10.70
N THR A 92 -15.00 5.58 11.79
CA THR A 92 -15.14 4.73 12.98
C THR A 92 -16.43 4.99 13.74
N GLU A 93 -16.93 6.23 13.79
CA GLU A 93 -18.28 6.51 14.29
C GLU A 93 -19.36 5.75 13.50
N MET A 94 -19.24 5.74 12.17
CA MET A 94 -20.18 5.05 11.28
C MET A 94 -20.07 3.53 11.41
N LEU A 95 -18.87 2.97 11.50
CA LEU A 95 -18.64 1.53 11.72
C LEU A 95 -19.14 1.09 13.11
N THR A 96 -18.85 1.87 14.16
CA THR A 96 -19.30 1.60 15.54
C THR A 96 -20.82 1.51 15.60
N ARG A 97 -21.53 2.45 14.96
CA ARG A 97 -23.00 2.42 14.91
C ARG A 97 -23.53 1.26 14.06
N ARG A 98 -22.90 0.98 12.92
CA ARG A 98 -23.37 -0.04 11.97
C ARG A 98 -23.25 -1.46 12.52
N PHE A 99 -22.17 -1.73 13.26
CA PHE A 99 -21.86 -3.05 13.78
C PHE A 99 -22.04 -3.17 15.29
N GLU A 100 -22.62 -2.14 15.92
CA GLU A 100 -22.90 -2.08 17.37
C GLU A 100 -21.65 -2.38 18.22
N ILE A 101 -20.49 -1.87 17.77
CA ILE A 101 -19.20 -2.08 18.46
C ILE A 101 -19.28 -1.43 19.85
N SER A 102 -18.88 -2.19 20.85
CA SER A 102 -19.07 -1.90 22.26
C SER A 102 -17.78 -2.09 23.05
N SER A 103 -17.79 -1.68 24.32
CA SER A 103 -16.62 -1.84 25.15
C SER A 103 -16.35 -3.32 25.45
N GLY A 104 -15.09 -3.73 25.34
CA GLY A 104 -14.65 -5.12 25.45
C GLY A 104 -14.54 -5.85 24.10
N ASP A 105 -15.03 -5.27 23.01
CA ASP A 105 -14.81 -5.82 21.67
C ASP A 105 -13.35 -5.66 21.23
N THR A 106 -12.89 -6.56 20.35
CA THR A 106 -11.52 -6.51 19.81
C THR A 106 -11.54 -5.98 18.39
N VAL A 107 -10.74 -4.94 18.14
CA VAL A 107 -10.55 -4.35 16.80
C VAL A 107 -9.12 -4.62 16.33
N VAL A 108 -8.99 -5.06 15.08
CA VAL A 108 -7.70 -5.29 14.41
C VAL A 108 -7.63 -4.41 13.16
N ASP A 109 -6.53 -3.67 13.04
CA ASP A 109 -6.25 -2.79 11.89
C ASP A 109 -4.94 -3.22 11.21
N ILE A 110 -5.02 -3.68 9.95
CA ILE A 110 -3.87 -4.14 9.17
C ILE A 110 -3.30 -2.95 8.41
N GLY A 111 -2.07 -2.56 8.73
CA GLY A 111 -1.47 -1.34 8.19
C GLY A 111 -1.94 -0.09 8.92
N CYS A 112 -2.13 -0.19 10.24
CA CYS A 112 -2.64 0.87 11.11
C CYS A 112 -1.81 2.17 11.12
N ASN A 113 -0.65 2.18 10.46
CA ASN A 113 0.28 3.30 10.42
C ASN A 113 0.65 3.72 11.86
N ASP A 114 0.48 4.99 12.20
CA ASP A 114 0.68 5.57 13.53
C ASP A 114 -0.49 5.34 14.52
N GLY A 115 -1.41 4.43 14.19
CA GLY A 115 -2.57 4.11 15.01
C GLY A 115 -3.73 5.09 14.90
N ILE A 116 -3.73 5.98 13.89
CA ILE A 116 -4.76 7.00 13.69
C ILE A 116 -6.20 6.46 13.78
N ILE A 117 -6.51 5.31 13.20
CA ILE A 117 -7.86 4.71 13.26
C ILE A 117 -8.11 4.12 14.65
N LEU A 118 -7.17 3.31 15.17
CA LEU A 118 -7.31 2.65 16.46
C LEU A 118 -7.54 3.64 17.61
N ASN A 119 -6.90 4.81 17.55
CA ASN A 119 -7.08 5.89 18.53
C ASN A 119 -8.50 6.51 18.55
N THR A 120 -9.35 6.19 17.57
CA THR A 120 -10.73 6.69 17.51
C THR A 120 -11.77 5.69 18.04
N PHE A 121 -11.42 4.40 18.15
CA PHE A 121 -12.31 3.41 18.76
C PHE A 121 -12.32 3.57 20.29
N LYS A 122 -13.48 3.31 20.89
CA LYS A 122 -13.70 3.29 22.34
C LYS A 122 -14.18 1.91 22.76
N THR A 123 -13.38 0.89 22.43
CA THR A 123 -13.59 -0.51 22.82
C THR A 123 -12.91 -0.81 24.15
#